data_AF-A0AAE8NFJ2-F1
#
_entry.id   AF-A0AAE8NFJ2-F1
#
_cell.length_a   1.000
_cell.length_b   1.000
_cell.length_c   1.000
_cell.angle_alpha   90.00
_cell.angle_beta   90.00
_cell.angle_gamma   90.00
#
_symmetry.space_group_name_H-M   'P 1'
#
loop_
_entity.id
_entity.type
_entity.pdbx_description
1 polymer ?
#
loop_
_entity_poly.entity_id
_entity_poly.type
_entity_poly.pdbx_seq_one_letter_code
_entity_poly.pdbx_strand_id
1 'polypeptide(L)'
;MNCSSVCHYLVSSSPRLTKPMNRSDLPSFAACFYLFNAASVCQAFYWAYALNRMSVIPGSTLSVTMQWSVIGGQGLLGVVAAVMLLRRLAWTKHFLLAQLIIGNGLNVLTHKQPIFLMLTGALFSAIPLLIVVRIPIQERAPSHSVSTVSQRIQRNCGLGLYGLASYLMFGTLSALFTGTSRTVSSSAMRTPAAAVELICWLLLMLVGGAIFGQRAKAQRWAGILLTALASYMVLFCCVSYVYARTLYPQVEGLFHWDATLQWLVILAMTGFTLVGLSDGGKSSRSA
;
A
#
# COMPACT_ATOMS: atom_id res chain seq x y z
N MET A 1 -21.57 22.35 -38.49
CA MET A 1 -21.53 21.00 -37.88
C MET A 1 -21.02 21.18 -36.45
N ASN A 2 -21.93 21.17 -35.47
CA ASN A 2 -21.65 21.63 -34.09
C ASN A 2 -21.26 20.46 -33.16
N CYS A 3 -20.13 20.66 -32.46
CA CYS A 3 -19.52 19.77 -31.46
C CYS A 3 -20.38 19.49 -30.21
N SER A 4 -21.58 20.09 -30.08
CA SER A 4 -22.42 19.94 -28.87
C SER A 4 -23.25 18.67 -28.84
N SER A 5 -23.47 17.98 -29.98
CA SER A 5 -24.37 16.82 -30.00
C SER A 5 -23.69 15.49 -29.62
N VAL A 6 -22.35 15.42 -29.62
CA VAL A 6 -21.62 14.18 -29.29
C VAL A 6 -21.34 14.08 -27.78
N CYS A 7 -21.23 15.21 -27.07
CA CYS A 7 -21.05 15.22 -25.62
C CYS A 7 -22.29 14.78 -24.83
N HIS A 8 -23.50 14.91 -25.39
CA HIS A 8 -24.72 14.47 -24.69
C HIS A 8 -24.98 12.96 -24.77
N TYR A 9 -24.39 12.25 -25.73
CA TYR A 9 -24.56 10.79 -25.86
C TYR A 9 -23.58 9.96 -25.03
N LEU A 10 -22.43 10.51 -24.63
CA LEU A 10 -21.46 9.80 -23.78
C LEU A 10 -21.72 9.92 -22.26
N VAL A 11 -22.64 10.81 -21.85
CA VAL A 11 -23.01 10.99 -20.43
C VAL A 11 -24.23 10.14 -20.03
N SER A 12 -24.93 9.53 -20.98
CA SER A 12 -26.18 8.79 -20.72
C SER A 12 -26.02 7.27 -20.53
N SER A 13 -24.81 6.72 -20.56
CA SER A 13 -24.61 5.26 -20.55
C SER A 13 -23.48 4.79 -19.63
N SER A 14 -23.45 5.21 -18.36
CA SER A 14 -22.98 4.34 -17.26
C SER A 14 -23.23 4.95 -15.86
N PRO A 15 -24.45 4.89 -15.29
CA PRO A 15 -24.67 5.29 -13.90
C PRO A 15 -24.09 4.29 -12.87
N ARG A 16 -23.19 3.36 -13.26
CA ARG A 16 -22.70 2.27 -12.40
C ARG A 16 -21.26 2.41 -11.91
N LEU A 17 -20.48 3.41 -12.35
CA LEU A 17 -19.03 3.41 -12.11
C LEU A 17 -18.54 4.18 -10.87
N THR A 18 -19.40 4.87 -10.13
CA THR A 18 -18.96 5.69 -8.97
C THR A 18 -19.70 5.31 -7.69
N LYS A 19 -19.74 4.01 -7.37
CA LYS A 19 -20.11 3.63 -6.00
C LYS A 19 -18.86 3.82 -5.12
N PRO A 20 -18.88 4.74 -4.13
CA PRO A 20 -17.75 4.91 -3.23
C PRO A 20 -17.49 3.60 -2.48
N MET A 21 -16.21 3.35 -2.16
CA MET A 21 -15.79 2.15 -1.44
C MET A 21 -16.65 1.95 -0.20
N ASN A 22 -17.21 0.75 -0.04
CA ASN A 22 -18.13 0.45 1.05
C ASN A 22 -17.43 0.69 2.40
N ARG A 23 -18.09 1.35 3.37
CA ARG A 23 -17.51 1.66 4.69
C ARG A 23 -16.95 0.42 5.41
N SER A 24 -17.47 -0.76 5.07
CA SER A 24 -16.95 -2.03 5.57
C SER A 24 -15.51 -2.35 5.14
N ASP A 25 -14.99 -1.77 4.06
CA ASP A 25 -13.69 -2.14 3.45
C ASP A 25 -12.53 -1.28 3.94
N LEU A 26 -12.83 -0.13 4.54
CA LEU A 26 -11.85 0.82 5.05
C LEU A 26 -10.88 0.23 6.10
N PRO A 27 -11.29 -0.69 7.02
CA PRO A 27 -10.32 -1.38 7.89
C PRO A 27 -9.34 -2.28 7.11
N SER A 28 -9.80 -2.92 6.03
CA SER A 28 -8.94 -3.74 5.18
C SER A 28 -8.00 -2.88 4.33
N PHE A 29 -8.48 -1.75 3.84
CA PHE A 29 -7.66 -0.74 3.18
C PHE A 29 -6.58 -0.18 4.12
N ALA A 30 -6.94 0.20 5.34
CA ALA A 30 -5.99 0.66 6.36
C ALA A 30 -4.99 -0.44 6.74
N ALA A 31 -5.41 -1.70 6.81
CA ALA A 31 -4.50 -2.82 7.04
C ALA A 31 -3.46 -2.96 5.92
N CYS A 32 -3.87 -2.78 4.66
CA CYS A 32 -2.95 -2.78 3.53
C CYS A 32 -1.90 -1.66 3.65
N PHE A 33 -2.26 -0.47 4.13
CA PHE A 33 -1.28 0.60 4.40
C PHE A 33 -0.21 0.18 5.40
N TYR A 34 -0.60 -0.47 6.51
CA TYR A 34 0.37 -0.97 7.49
C TYR A 34 1.24 -2.10 6.95
N LEU A 35 0.71 -2.94 6.06
CA LEU A 35 1.50 -3.96 5.36
C LEU A 35 2.50 -3.34 4.38
N PHE A 36 2.11 -2.30 3.64
CA PHE A 36 3.05 -1.60 2.75
C PHE A 36 4.10 -0.80 3.54
N ASN A 37 3.75 -0.29 4.73
CA ASN A 37 4.74 0.27 5.65
C ASN A 37 5.78 -0.78 6.08
N ALA A 38 5.33 -1.96 6.50
CA ALA A 38 6.23 -3.07 6.81
C ALA A 38 7.07 -3.51 5.59
N ALA A 39 6.47 -3.55 4.39
CA ALA A 39 7.20 -3.84 3.16
C ALA A 39 8.32 -2.83 2.88
N SER A 40 8.06 -1.54 3.13
CA SER A 40 9.06 -0.48 2.96
C SER A 40 10.25 -0.64 3.91
N VAL A 41 9.99 -1.11 5.15
CA VAL A 41 11.05 -1.47 6.11
C VAL A 41 11.90 -2.64 5.59
N CYS A 42 11.26 -3.69 5.06
CA CYS A 42 11.99 -4.81 4.46
C CYS A 42 12.87 -4.36 3.29
N GLN A 43 12.37 -3.46 2.44
CA GLN A 43 13.13 -2.90 1.34
C GLN A 43 14.30 -2.03 1.83
N ALA A 44 14.11 -1.23 2.88
CA ALA A 44 15.17 -0.45 3.49
C ALA A 44 16.29 -1.34 4.05
N PHE A 45 15.94 -2.42 4.74
CA PHE A 45 16.91 -3.42 5.22
C PHE A 45 17.64 -4.13 4.10
N TYR A 46 16.93 -4.52 3.04
CA TYR A 46 17.56 -5.12 1.86
C TYR A 46 18.62 -4.19 1.26
N TRP A 47 18.29 -2.91 1.04
CA TRP A 47 19.24 -1.96 0.47
C TRP A 47 20.39 -1.59 1.43
N ALA A 48 20.12 -1.48 2.74
CA ALA A 48 21.17 -1.26 3.72
C ALA A 48 22.17 -2.43 3.73
N TYR A 49 21.67 -3.67 3.73
CA TYR A 49 22.49 -4.87 3.62
C TYR A 49 23.26 -4.93 2.30
N ALA A 50 22.57 -4.74 1.17
CA ALA A 50 23.16 -4.91 -0.15
C ALA A 50 24.19 -3.82 -0.51
N LEU A 51 24.08 -2.63 0.10
CA LEU A 51 25.06 -1.54 -0.04
C LEU A 51 26.13 -1.56 1.07
N ASN A 52 26.18 -2.60 1.92
CA ASN A 52 27.06 -2.68 3.09
C ASN A 52 27.00 -1.43 3.98
N ARG A 53 25.83 -0.80 4.10
CA ARG A 53 25.64 0.37 4.96
C ARG A 53 25.41 -0.09 6.40
N MET A 54 26.32 0.33 7.29
CA MET A 54 26.18 0.03 8.71
C MET A 54 25.04 0.84 9.35
N SER A 55 24.79 2.08 8.92
CA SER A 55 23.69 2.91 9.44
C SER A 55 22.50 2.95 8.48
N VAL A 56 21.31 2.67 9.03
CA VAL A 56 20.03 2.70 8.30
C VAL A 56 19.33 4.06 8.47
N ILE A 57 19.68 4.80 9.53
CA ILE A 57 19.12 6.13 9.82
C ILE A 57 20.22 7.18 9.70
N PRO A 58 20.24 7.97 8.61
CA PRO A 58 21.19 9.07 8.46
C PRO A 58 21.09 10.07 9.61
N GLY A 59 22.21 10.33 10.29
CA GLY A 59 22.31 11.36 11.34
C GLY A 59 21.68 10.99 12.70
N SER A 60 21.35 9.72 12.94
CA SER A 60 20.88 9.27 14.25
C SER A 60 22.01 9.16 15.28
N THR A 61 21.72 9.48 16.54
CA THR A 61 22.61 9.27 17.68
C THR A 61 22.55 7.85 18.25
N LEU A 62 21.65 7.01 17.74
CA LEU A 62 21.51 5.61 18.15
C LEU A 62 22.66 4.75 17.60
N SER A 63 23.07 3.74 18.38
CA SER A 63 23.97 2.70 17.89
C SER A 63 23.35 1.98 16.67
N VAL A 64 24.20 1.45 15.80
CA VAL A 64 23.76 0.70 14.60
C VAL A 64 22.72 -0.36 14.98
N THR A 65 23.03 -1.22 15.96
CA THR A 65 22.11 -2.27 16.42
C THR A 65 20.76 -1.71 16.88
N MET A 66 20.74 -0.56 17.56
CA MET A 66 19.49 0.09 17.96
C MET A 66 18.71 0.64 16.77
N GLN A 67 19.38 1.20 15.75
CA GLN A 67 18.71 1.66 14.52
C GLN A 67 17.99 0.51 13.82
N TRP A 68 18.66 -0.64 13.66
CA TRP A 68 18.06 -1.85 13.08
C TRP A 68 16.89 -2.37 13.93
N SER A 69 17.05 -2.46 15.26
CA SER A 69 15.99 -2.92 16.16
C SER A 69 14.76 -2.01 16.16
N VAL A 70 14.95 -0.69 16.14
CA VAL A 70 13.84 0.28 16.13
C VAL A 70 13.08 0.21 14.81
N ILE A 71 13.77 0.23 13.67
CA ILE A 71 13.13 0.13 12.35
C ILE A 71 12.42 -1.24 12.20
N GLY A 72 13.09 -2.33 12.59
CA GLY A 72 12.54 -3.67 12.51
C GLY A 72 11.31 -3.83 13.42
N GLY A 73 11.39 -3.28 14.64
CA GLY A 73 10.28 -3.19 15.57
C GLY A 73 9.08 -2.42 15.00
N GLN A 74 9.31 -1.28 14.34
CA GLN A 74 8.25 -0.54 13.66
C GLN A 74 7.60 -1.35 12.53
N GLY A 75 8.39 -2.08 11.74
CA GLY A 75 7.88 -3.00 10.72
C GLY A 75 7.00 -4.10 11.32
N LEU A 76 7.45 -4.75 12.39
CA LEU A 76 6.70 -5.78 13.11
C LEU A 76 5.39 -5.23 13.71
N LEU A 77 5.43 -4.06 14.34
CA LEU A 77 4.23 -3.40 14.85
C LEU A 77 3.25 -3.06 13.73
N GLY A 78 3.73 -2.70 12.53
CA GLY A 78 2.91 -2.55 11.33
C GLY A 78 2.19 -3.85 10.93
N VAL A 79 2.89 -4.98 10.93
CA VAL A 79 2.26 -6.29 10.67
C VAL A 79 1.20 -6.61 11.73
N VAL A 80 1.49 -6.39 13.01
CA VAL A 80 0.52 -6.59 14.10
C VAL A 80 -0.71 -5.70 13.90
N ALA A 81 -0.53 -4.41 13.64
CA ALA A 81 -1.60 -3.45 13.34
C ALA A 81 -2.49 -3.93 12.18
N ALA A 82 -1.87 -4.39 11.09
CA ALA A 82 -2.60 -4.94 9.96
C ALA A 82 -3.43 -6.18 10.35
N VAL A 83 -2.85 -7.12 11.10
CA VAL A 83 -3.57 -8.30 11.59
C VAL A 83 -4.74 -7.91 12.50
N MET A 84 -4.54 -6.97 13.43
CA MET A 84 -5.60 -6.49 14.32
C MET A 84 -6.76 -5.86 13.53
N LEU A 85 -6.46 -5.07 12.50
CA LEU A 85 -7.45 -4.46 11.60
C LEU A 85 -8.18 -5.50 10.75
N LEU A 86 -7.47 -6.48 10.19
CA LEU A 86 -8.06 -7.56 9.39
C LEU A 86 -8.96 -8.48 10.23
N ARG A 87 -8.59 -8.70 11.51
CA ARG A 87 -9.37 -9.46 12.49
C ARG A 87 -10.46 -8.63 13.18
N ARG A 88 -10.46 -7.30 13.03
CA ARG A 88 -11.40 -6.36 13.65
C ARG A 88 -11.45 -6.47 15.18
N LEU A 89 -10.28 -6.50 15.82
CA LEU A 89 -10.21 -6.59 17.28
C LEU A 89 -10.68 -5.27 17.93
N ALA A 90 -11.38 -5.36 19.06
CA ALA A 90 -11.93 -4.20 19.78
C ALA A 90 -10.85 -3.16 20.19
N TRP A 91 -9.65 -3.63 20.53
CA TRP A 91 -8.55 -2.79 21.02
C TRP A 91 -7.71 -2.15 19.92
N THR A 92 -8.07 -2.35 18.64
CA THR A 92 -7.26 -1.90 17.50
C THR A 92 -7.03 -0.38 17.54
N LYS A 93 -8.04 0.44 17.84
CA LYS A 93 -7.88 1.91 17.87
C LYS A 93 -6.85 2.37 18.91
N HIS A 94 -6.90 1.79 20.10
CA HIS A 94 -5.96 2.10 21.20
C HIS A 94 -4.54 1.68 20.85
N PHE A 95 -4.37 0.49 20.26
CA PHE A 95 -3.07 0.01 19.80
C PHE A 95 -2.47 0.91 18.73
N LEU A 96 -3.24 1.30 17.72
CA LEU A 96 -2.77 2.19 16.65
C LEU A 96 -2.38 3.57 17.19
N LEU A 97 -3.14 4.11 18.14
CA LEU A 97 -2.82 5.39 18.79
C LEU A 97 -1.53 5.28 19.59
N ALA A 98 -1.37 4.22 20.40
CA ALA A 98 -0.17 3.98 21.17
C ALA A 98 1.07 3.81 20.27
N GLN A 99 0.94 3.06 19.18
CA GLN A 99 2.00 2.89 18.18
C GLN A 99 2.42 4.23 17.56
N LEU A 100 1.46 5.11 17.25
CA LEU A 100 1.74 6.43 16.69
C LEU A 100 2.45 7.35 17.69
N ILE A 101 2.00 7.37 18.95
CA ILE A 101 2.63 8.16 20.02
C ILE A 101 4.06 7.67 20.29
N ILE A 102 4.25 6.37 20.45
CA ILE A 102 5.56 5.77 20.73
C ILE A 102 6.50 5.98 19.52
N GLY A 103 6.01 5.75 18.30
CA GLY A 103 6.80 5.91 17.09
C GLY A 103 7.28 7.36 16.87
N ASN A 104 6.37 8.33 16.99
CA ASN A 104 6.73 9.74 16.85
C ASN A 104 7.58 10.24 18.03
N GLY A 105 7.28 9.80 19.26
CA GLY A 105 8.07 10.13 20.46
C GLY A 105 9.50 9.62 20.36
N LEU A 106 9.70 8.38 19.89
CA LEU A 106 11.03 7.83 19.63
C LEU A 106 11.77 8.64 18.56
N ASN A 107 11.11 9.04 17.47
CA ASN A 107 11.75 9.87 16.44
C ASN A 107 12.23 11.22 17.01
N VAL A 108 11.40 11.90 17.81
CA VAL A 108 11.77 13.19 18.45
C VAL A 108 12.99 13.04 19.36
N LEU A 109 13.10 11.94 20.11
CA LEU A 109 14.18 11.72 21.07
C LEU A 109 15.50 11.27 20.42
N THR A 110 15.45 10.68 19.22
CA THR A 110 16.59 9.93 18.66
C THR A 110 17.14 10.48 17.35
N HIS A 111 16.43 11.42 16.72
CA HIS A 111 16.81 11.97 15.42
C HIS A 111 17.09 13.47 15.51
N LYS A 112 18.28 13.89 15.06
CA LYS A 112 18.60 15.30 14.83
C LYS A 112 18.07 15.75 13.46
N GLN A 113 16.79 15.52 13.19
CA GLN A 113 16.16 15.94 11.94
C GLN A 113 15.42 17.27 12.12
N PRO A 114 15.33 18.10 11.07
CA PRO A 114 14.53 19.32 11.13
C PRO A 114 13.08 19.00 11.51
N ILE A 115 12.52 19.82 12.41
CA ILE A 115 11.17 19.65 12.97
C ILE A 115 10.13 19.47 11.87
N PHE A 116 10.29 20.17 10.73
CA PHE A 116 9.42 20.03 9.56
C PHE A 116 9.34 18.60 9.02
N LEU A 117 10.47 17.86 8.93
CA LEU A 117 10.46 16.45 8.48
C LEU A 117 9.76 15.54 9.50
N MET A 118 9.97 15.79 10.79
CA MET A 118 9.28 15.05 11.84
C MET A 118 7.77 15.26 11.79
N LEU A 119 7.33 16.52 11.63
CA LEU A 119 5.91 16.86 11.55
C LEU A 119 5.25 16.24 10.30
N THR A 120 5.96 16.30 9.17
CA THR A 120 5.53 15.70 7.91
C THR A 120 5.36 14.19 8.07
N GLY A 121 6.37 13.49 8.61
CA GLY A 121 6.29 12.05 8.89
C GLY A 121 5.17 11.68 9.85
N ALA A 122 4.92 12.50 10.88
CA ALA A 122 3.83 12.30 11.84
C ALA A 122 2.45 12.46 11.19
N LEU A 123 2.28 13.45 10.31
CA LEU A 123 1.05 13.66 9.53
C LEU A 123 0.76 12.46 8.63
N PHE A 124 1.77 11.96 7.92
CA PHE A 124 1.60 10.81 7.03
C PHE A 124 1.30 9.51 7.80
N SER A 125 1.95 9.29 8.95
CA SER A 125 1.68 8.12 9.79
C SER A 125 0.30 8.15 10.46
N ALA A 126 -0.30 9.34 10.61
CA ALA A 126 -1.66 9.50 11.13
C ALA A 126 -2.76 9.15 10.12
N ILE A 127 -2.48 9.11 8.81
CA ILE A 127 -3.51 8.89 7.78
C ILE A 127 -4.29 7.57 7.98
N PRO A 128 -3.64 6.41 8.16
CA PRO A 128 -4.37 5.15 8.43
C PRO A 128 -5.18 5.20 9.73
N LEU A 129 -4.70 5.91 10.75
CA LEU A 129 -5.41 6.11 12.01
C LEU A 129 -6.69 6.93 11.79
N LEU A 130 -6.59 8.05 11.07
CA LEU A 130 -7.72 8.94 10.77
C LEU A 130 -8.82 8.21 10.01
N ILE A 131 -8.46 7.31 9.08
CA ILE A 131 -9.40 6.46 8.35
C ILE A 131 -10.17 5.53 9.31
N VAL A 132 -9.48 4.91 10.27
CA VAL A 132 -10.05 3.90 11.18
C VAL A 132 -10.83 4.53 12.33
N VAL A 133 -10.43 5.70 12.84
CA VAL A 133 -11.10 6.40 13.95
C VAL A 133 -12.54 6.74 13.58
N ARG A 134 -12.78 7.13 12.32
CA ARG A 134 -14.10 7.53 11.79
C ARG A 134 -15.10 6.39 11.61
N ILE A 135 -14.73 5.14 11.93
CA ILE A 135 -15.54 3.96 11.63
C ILE A 135 -15.77 3.13 12.90
N PRO A 136 -16.99 2.66 13.17
CA PRO A 136 -17.22 1.66 14.21
C PRO A 136 -16.55 0.35 13.79
N ILE A 137 -15.53 -0.09 14.54
CA ILE A 137 -14.98 -1.44 14.40
C ILE A 137 -16.00 -2.37 15.06
N GLN A 138 -17.03 -2.76 14.32
CA GLN A 138 -17.90 -3.85 14.76
C GLN A 138 -17.08 -5.14 14.72
N GLU A 139 -17.01 -5.83 15.86
CA GLU A 139 -16.42 -7.16 15.94
C GLU A 139 -17.03 -8.04 14.86
N ARG A 140 -16.16 -8.77 14.15
CA ARG A 140 -16.63 -9.66 13.11
C ARG A 140 -17.38 -10.79 13.81
N ALA A 141 -18.71 -10.81 13.69
CA ALA A 141 -19.48 -11.99 14.06
C ALA A 141 -18.82 -13.22 13.41
N PRO A 142 -18.59 -14.33 14.15
CA PRO A 142 -17.96 -15.50 13.60
C PRO A 142 -18.76 -15.96 12.40
N SER A 143 -18.18 -15.78 11.21
CA SER A 143 -18.80 -16.26 9.97
C SER A 143 -18.66 -17.77 9.99
N HIS A 144 -19.68 -18.46 10.47
CA HIS A 144 -19.84 -19.92 10.48
C HIS A 144 -19.97 -20.49 9.06
N SER A 145 -19.15 -20.06 8.10
CA SER A 145 -18.97 -20.82 6.87
C SER A 145 -17.96 -21.92 7.16
N VAL A 146 -18.45 -23.15 7.29
CA VAL A 146 -17.60 -24.36 7.34
C VAL A 146 -16.90 -24.48 5.97
N SER A 147 -15.77 -23.79 5.83
CA SER A 147 -14.92 -23.91 4.65
C SER A 147 -14.14 -25.22 4.75
N THR A 148 -14.16 -26.00 3.69
CA THR A 148 -13.34 -27.20 3.58
C THR A 148 -11.86 -26.84 3.69
N VAL A 149 -11.03 -27.76 4.18
CA VAL A 149 -9.58 -27.55 4.33
C VAL A 149 -8.95 -27.11 3.00
N SER A 150 -9.37 -27.72 1.89
CA SER A 150 -8.95 -27.35 0.54
C SER A 150 -9.27 -25.89 0.18
N GLN A 151 -10.47 -25.41 0.48
CA GLN A 151 -10.85 -24.00 0.24
C GLN A 151 -10.04 -23.02 1.09
N ARG A 152 -9.64 -23.39 2.31
CA ARG A 152 -8.76 -22.54 3.15
C ARG A 152 -7.35 -22.46 2.56
N ILE A 153 -6.80 -23.58 2.12
CA ILE A 153 -5.47 -23.63 1.49
C ILE A 153 -5.46 -22.81 0.21
N GLN A 154 -6.44 -23.01 -0.67
CA GLN A 154 -6.61 -22.23 -1.90
C GLN A 154 -6.71 -20.73 -1.63
N ARG A 155 -7.53 -20.34 -0.64
CA ARG A 155 -7.68 -18.95 -0.24
C ARG A 155 -6.39 -18.35 0.31
N ASN A 156 -5.65 -19.07 1.14
CA ASN A 156 -4.38 -18.61 1.70
C ASN A 156 -3.31 -18.49 0.62
N CYS A 157 -3.25 -19.45 -0.32
CA CYS A 157 -2.36 -19.41 -1.47
C CYS A 157 -2.66 -18.21 -2.37
N GLY A 158 -3.93 -17.97 -2.71
CA GLY A 158 -4.35 -16.81 -3.48
C GLY A 158 -4.02 -15.48 -2.79
N LEU A 159 -4.24 -15.37 -1.48
CA LEU A 159 -3.84 -14.19 -0.70
C LEU A 159 -2.31 -14.03 -0.64
N GLY A 160 -1.56 -15.13 -0.55
CA GLY A 160 -0.11 -15.13 -0.62
C GLY A 160 0.40 -14.58 -1.94
N LEU A 161 -0.19 -15.00 -3.06
CA LEU A 161 0.13 -14.49 -4.40
C LEU A 161 -0.23 -13.02 -4.57
N TYR A 162 -1.34 -12.56 -4.00
CA TYR A 162 -1.70 -11.13 -4.00
C TYR A 162 -0.68 -10.31 -3.21
N GLY A 163 -0.32 -10.78 -2.02
CA GLY A 163 0.68 -10.13 -1.18
C GLY A 163 2.04 -10.06 -1.87
N LEU A 164 2.49 -11.19 -2.45
CA LEU A 164 3.73 -11.26 -3.21
C LEU A 164 3.69 -10.30 -4.40
N ALA A 165 2.71 -10.42 -5.30
CA ALA A 165 2.58 -9.56 -6.47
C ALA A 165 2.66 -8.07 -6.12
N SER A 166 2.04 -7.68 -5.01
CA SER A 166 1.95 -6.28 -4.61
C SER A 166 3.21 -5.77 -3.92
N TYR A 167 3.91 -6.63 -3.18
CA TYR A 167 5.26 -6.37 -2.74
C TYR A 167 6.20 -6.16 -3.94
N LEU A 168 6.07 -6.99 -4.98
CA LEU A 168 6.88 -6.86 -6.19
C LEU A 168 6.55 -5.57 -6.97
N MET A 169 5.27 -5.20 -7.09
CA MET A 169 4.84 -3.93 -7.67
C MET A 169 5.36 -2.73 -6.85
N PHE A 170 5.28 -2.79 -5.52
CA PHE A 170 5.83 -1.76 -4.63
C PHE A 170 7.32 -1.52 -4.90
N GLY A 171 8.11 -2.59 -4.99
CA GLY A 171 9.54 -2.49 -5.31
C GLY A 171 9.80 -1.94 -6.72
N THR A 172 9.01 -2.35 -7.71
CA THR A 172 9.13 -1.88 -9.12
C THR A 172 8.81 -0.39 -9.23
N LEU A 173 7.72 0.06 -8.61
CA LEU A 173 7.31 1.47 -8.60
C LEU A 173 8.30 2.34 -7.81
N SER A 174 8.82 1.83 -6.68
CA SER A 174 9.84 2.53 -5.90
C SER A 174 11.12 2.71 -6.71
N ALA A 175 11.57 1.65 -7.41
CA ALA A 175 12.75 1.69 -8.27
C ALA A 175 12.55 2.61 -9.48
N LEU A 176 11.37 2.58 -10.10
CA LEU A 176 11.01 3.51 -11.18
C LEU A 176 11.05 4.96 -10.69
N PHE A 177 10.48 5.23 -9.51
CA PHE A 177 10.45 6.55 -8.91
C PHE A 177 11.85 7.10 -8.64
N THR A 178 12.74 6.30 -8.06
CA THR A 178 14.11 6.69 -7.73
C THR A 178 15.08 6.61 -8.91
N GLY A 179 14.64 6.09 -10.07
CA GLY A 179 15.52 5.81 -11.20
C GLY A 179 16.60 4.77 -10.89
N THR A 180 16.41 3.95 -9.85
CA THR A 180 17.38 2.94 -9.42
C THR A 180 17.01 1.57 -9.95
N SER A 181 17.91 0.61 -9.79
CA SER A 181 17.55 -0.79 -9.96
C SER A 181 16.64 -1.25 -8.81
N ARG A 182 15.97 -2.37 -9.01
CA ARG A 182 15.10 -2.97 -7.99
C ARG A 182 15.90 -3.83 -7.00
N THR A 183 16.92 -4.49 -7.52
CA THR A 183 17.93 -5.25 -6.80
C THR A 183 19.32 -4.80 -7.24
N VAL A 184 20.33 -5.02 -6.41
CA VAL A 184 21.74 -4.70 -6.75
C VAL A 184 22.20 -5.39 -8.03
N SER A 185 21.61 -6.55 -8.37
CA SER A 185 21.92 -7.33 -9.57
C SER A 185 21.13 -6.94 -10.83
N SER A 186 20.15 -6.03 -10.72
CA SER A 186 19.30 -5.63 -11.85
C SER A 186 19.73 -4.30 -12.45
N SER A 187 19.43 -4.08 -13.73
CA SER A 187 19.63 -2.78 -14.37
C SER A 187 18.71 -1.72 -13.75
N ALA A 188 19.11 -0.45 -13.85
CA ALA A 188 18.26 0.67 -13.44
C ALA A 188 16.89 0.61 -14.13
N MET A 189 15.83 0.84 -13.36
CA MET A 189 14.47 0.70 -13.82
C MET A 189 14.10 1.85 -14.76
N ARG A 190 13.71 1.50 -15.99
CA ARG A 190 13.20 2.46 -17.00
C ARG A 190 11.72 2.19 -17.25
N THR A 191 10.99 3.20 -17.73
CA THR A 191 9.55 3.13 -18.02
C THR A 191 9.08 1.88 -18.77
N PRO A 192 9.71 1.45 -19.89
CA PRO A 192 9.26 0.25 -20.59
C PRO A 192 9.53 -1.05 -19.81
N ALA A 193 10.65 -1.14 -19.08
CA ALA A 193 10.96 -2.30 -18.26
C ALA A 193 10.00 -2.40 -17.07
N ALA A 194 9.71 -1.28 -16.41
CA ALA A 194 8.71 -1.19 -15.35
C ALA A 194 7.31 -1.60 -15.85
N ALA A 195 6.94 -1.21 -17.07
CA ALA A 195 5.67 -1.61 -17.68
C ALA A 195 5.54 -3.14 -17.78
N VAL A 196 6.55 -3.80 -18.33
CA VAL A 196 6.57 -5.26 -18.48
C VAL A 196 6.50 -5.94 -17.12
N GLU A 197 7.32 -5.49 -16.15
CA GLU A 197 7.29 -6.04 -14.79
C GLU A 197 5.93 -5.86 -14.12
N LEU A 198 5.34 -4.66 -14.17
CA LEU A 198 4.03 -4.38 -13.57
C LEU A 198 2.93 -5.24 -14.21
N ILE A 199 2.94 -5.44 -15.52
CA ILE A 199 2.02 -6.35 -16.21
C ILE A 199 2.22 -7.78 -15.73
N CYS A 200 3.45 -8.27 -15.63
CA CYS A 200 3.76 -9.61 -15.09
C CYS A 200 3.24 -9.77 -13.66
N TRP A 201 3.40 -8.76 -12.80
CA TRP A 201 2.87 -8.81 -11.43
C TRP A 201 1.34 -8.77 -11.39
N LEU A 202 0.69 -8.04 -12.31
CA LEU A 202 -0.77 -8.05 -12.45
C LEU A 202 -1.28 -9.43 -12.91
N LEU A 203 -0.57 -10.07 -13.84
CA LEU A 203 -0.86 -11.45 -14.26
C LEU A 203 -0.70 -12.44 -13.10
N LEU A 204 0.32 -12.28 -12.26
CA LEU A 204 0.49 -13.09 -11.05
C LEU A 204 -0.68 -12.89 -10.07
N MET A 205 -1.18 -11.66 -9.94
CA MET A 205 -2.39 -11.37 -9.18
C MET A 205 -3.62 -12.03 -9.82
N LEU A 206 -3.75 -12.07 -11.15
CA LEU A 206 -4.84 -12.80 -11.80
C LEU A 206 -4.79 -14.31 -11.52
N VAL A 207 -3.60 -14.93 -11.56
CA VAL A 207 -3.40 -16.34 -11.18
C VAL A 207 -3.81 -16.58 -9.72
N GLY A 208 -3.40 -15.69 -8.80
CA GLY A 208 -3.85 -15.74 -7.41
C GLY A 208 -5.37 -15.68 -7.26
N GLY A 209 -6.04 -14.90 -8.12
CA GLY A 209 -7.49 -14.75 -8.11
C GLY A 209 -8.21 -15.99 -8.65
N ALA A 210 -7.62 -16.67 -9.63
CA ALA A 210 -8.10 -17.96 -10.12
C ALA A 210 -8.01 -19.05 -9.03
N ILE A 211 -6.89 -19.10 -8.30
CA ILE A 211 -6.68 -20.05 -7.18
C ILE A 211 -7.63 -19.76 -6.02
N PHE A 212 -7.97 -18.49 -5.76
CA PHE A 212 -8.89 -18.09 -4.70
C PHE A 212 -10.31 -18.67 -4.87
N GLY A 213 -10.72 -19.03 -6.09
CA GLY A 213 -11.98 -19.69 -6.43
C GLY A 213 -13.24 -18.81 -6.36
N GLN A 214 -13.31 -17.84 -5.44
CA GLN A 214 -14.45 -16.92 -5.29
C GLN A 214 -14.21 -15.58 -6.00
N ARG A 215 -14.54 -15.51 -7.31
CA ARG A 215 -14.30 -14.34 -8.18
C ARG A 215 -14.68 -13.00 -7.55
N ALA A 216 -15.89 -12.84 -7.01
CA ALA A 216 -16.33 -11.57 -6.44
C ALA A 216 -15.49 -11.13 -5.22
N LYS A 217 -15.10 -12.07 -4.34
CA LYS A 217 -14.23 -11.76 -3.19
C LYS A 217 -12.79 -11.51 -3.63
N ALA A 218 -12.30 -12.28 -4.60
CA ALA A 218 -10.97 -12.14 -5.16
C ALA A 218 -10.79 -10.77 -5.86
N GLN A 219 -11.78 -10.33 -6.64
CA GLN A 219 -11.80 -9.01 -7.28
C GLN A 219 -11.84 -7.89 -6.24
N ARG A 220 -12.67 -8.02 -5.20
CA ARG A 220 -12.73 -7.02 -4.13
C ARG A 220 -11.40 -6.87 -3.38
N TRP A 221 -10.76 -7.99 -3.03
CA TRP A 221 -9.46 -7.97 -2.38
C TRP A 221 -8.38 -7.38 -3.27
N ALA A 222 -8.31 -7.78 -4.54
CA ALA A 222 -7.38 -7.20 -5.50
C ALA A 222 -7.62 -5.68 -5.64
N GLY A 223 -8.88 -5.26 -5.74
CA GLY A 223 -9.24 -3.85 -5.86
C GLY A 223 -8.84 -2.99 -4.65
N ILE A 224 -9.15 -3.45 -3.43
CA ILE A 224 -8.72 -2.79 -2.18
C ILE A 224 -7.19 -2.70 -2.12
N LEU A 225 -6.50 -3.75 -2.55
CA LEU A 225 -5.08 -3.86 -2.39
C LEU A 225 -4.31 -3.01 -3.42
N LEU A 226 -4.80 -2.94 -4.68
CA LEU A 226 -4.28 -2.04 -5.71
C LEU A 226 -4.53 -0.57 -5.40
N THR A 227 -5.74 -0.22 -4.94
CA THR A 227 -6.05 1.16 -4.51
C THR A 227 -5.23 1.57 -3.30
N ALA A 228 -5.05 0.67 -2.32
CA ALA A 228 -4.20 0.92 -1.17
C ALA A 228 -2.73 1.07 -1.56
N LEU A 229 -2.23 0.22 -2.48
CA LEU A 229 -0.86 0.32 -2.99
C LEU A 229 -0.63 1.67 -3.67
N ALA A 230 -1.51 2.06 -4.59
CA ALA A 230 -1.38 3.32 -5.31
C ALA A 230 -1.40 4.52 -4.35
N SER A 231 -2.35 4.54 -3.41
CA SER A 231 -2.47 5.60 -2.42
C SER A 231 -1.26 5.67 -1.49
N TYR A 232 -0.80 4.51 -0.99
CA TYR A 232 0.39 4.44 -0.14
C TYR A 232 1.65 4.90 -0.89
N MET A 233 1.81 4.49 -2.15
CA MET A 233 2.95 4.88 -2.98
C MET A 233 3.02 6.38 -3.22
N VAL A 234 1.89 7.06 -3.42
CA VAL A 234 1.89 8.54 -3.50
C VAL A 234 2.47 9.14 -2.22
N LEU A 235 2.02 8.70 -1.04
CA LEU A 235 2.53 9.20 0.23
C LEU A 235 4.01 8.88 0.41
N PHE A 236 4.40 7.64 0.11
CA PHE A 236 5.79 7.18 0.18
C PHE A 236 6.69 8.03 -0.71
N CYS A 237 6.34 8.23 -1.99
CA CYS A 237 7.09 9.06 -2.92
C CYS A 237 7.17 10.52 -2.46
N CYS A 238 6.08 11.09 -1.95
CA CYS A 238 6.07 12.46 -1.40
C CYS A 238 7.02 12.58 -0.20
N VAL A 239 6.95 11.66 0.76
CA VAL A 239 7.83 11.66 1.94
C VAL A 239 9.28 11.48 1.53
N SER A 240 9.58 10.52 0.65
CA SER A 240 10.94 10.29 0.15
C SER A 240 11.49 11.51 -0.60
N TYR A 241 10.66 12.19 -1.39
CA TYR A 241 11.04 13.41 -2.09
C TYR A 241 11.37 14.55 -1.12
N VAL A 242 10.47 14.82 -0.15
CA VAL A 242 10.68 15.88 0.85
C VAL A 242 11.91 15.58 1.71
N TYR A 243 12.08 14.33 2.12
CA TYR A 243 13.25 13.86 2.88
C TYR A 243 14.56 14.09 2.10
N ALA A 244 14.62 13.63 0.84
CA ALA A 244 15.79 13.78 0.00
C ALA A 244 16.13 15.25 -0.29
N ARG A 245 15.14 16.08 -0.63
CA ARG A 245 15.36 17.51 -0.89
C ARG A 245 15.81 18.28 0.35
N THR A 246 15.38 17.88 1.54
CA THR A 246 15.75 18.54 2.79
C THR A 246 17.17 18.16 3.24
N LEU A 247 17.54 16.88 3.11
CA LEU A 247 18.84 16.39 3.60
C LEU A 247 19.95 16.40 2.55
N TYR A 248 19.59 16.28 1.28
CA TYR A 248 20.52 16.24 0.14
C TYR A 248 20.05 17.21 -0.96
N PRO A 249 19.97 18.52 -0.69
CA PRO A 249 19.44 19.50 -1.64
C PRO A 249 20.25 19.58 -2.94
N GLN A 250 21.52 19.13 -2.89
CA GLN A 250 22.50 19.26 -3.97
C GLN A 250 22.32 18.22 -5.09
N VAL A 251 21.43 17.24 -4.90
CA VAL A 251 21.19 16.20 -5.91
C VAL A 251 19.92 16.53 -6.70
N GLU A 252 20.10 17.16 -7.87
CA GLU A 252 19.01 17.47 -8.79
C GLU A 252 18.69 16.27 -9.70
N GLY A 253 17.41 16.09 -10.05
CA GLY A 253 17.00 15.14 -11.09
C GLY A 253 16.87 13.66 -10.70
N LEU A 254 16.81 13.30 -9.41
CA LEU A 254 16.73 11.88 -9.02
C LEU A 254 15.37 11.20 -9.30
N PHE A 255 14.28 11.97 -9.32
CA PHE A 255 12.94 11.41 -9.19
C PHE A 255 12.12 11.48 -10.47
N HIS A 256 11.61 10.34 -10.92
CA HIS A 256 10.82 10.19 -12.15
C HIS A 256 9.32 10.17 -11.83
N TRP A 257 8.77 11.36 -11.54
CA TRP A 257 7.36 11.51 -11.15
C TRP A 257 6.38 11.18 -12.28
N ASP A 258 6.63 11.62 -13.51
CA ASP A 258 5.68 11.47 -14.63
C ASP A 258 5.35 9.99 -14.91
N ALA A 259 6.39 9.17 -15.06
CA ALA A 259 6.25 7.74 -15.31
C ALA A 259 5.60 7.02 -14.12
N THR A 260 5.99 7.38 -12.89
CA THR A 260 5.46 6.76 -11.67
C THR A 260 3.98 7.11 -11.49
N LEU A 261 3.59 8.38 -11.65
CA LEU A 261 2.21 8.83 -11.50
C LEU A 261 1.28 8.19 -12.51
N GLN A 262 1.72 8.03 -13.76
CA GLN A 262 0.93 7.34 -14.78
C GLN A 262 0.55 5.92 -14.32
N TRP A 263 1.50 5.15 -13.81
CA TRP A 263 1.23 3.81 -13.29
C TRP A 263 0.37 3.83 -12.03
N LEU A 264 0.58 4.78 -11.12
CA LEU A 264 -0.25 4.92 -9.92
C LEU A 264 -1.71 5.21 -10.26
N VAL A 265 -1.97 6.06 -11.26
CA VAL A 265 -3.32 6.33 -11.76
C VAL A 265 -3.93 5.07 -12.38
N ILE A 266 -3.18 4.33 -13.21
CA ILE A 266 -3.66 3.07 -13.82
C ILE A 266 -4.03 2.05 -12.73
N LEU A 267 -3.19 1.87 -11.71
CA LEU A 267 -3.45 0.94 -10.62
C LEU A 267 -4.64 1.39 -9.76
N ALA A 268 -4.78 2.68 -9.49
CA ALA A 268 -5.93 3.23 -8.77
C ALA A 268 -7.24 3.00 -9.55
N MET A 269 -7.27 3.34 -10.84
CA MET A 269 -8.44 3.14 -11.71
C MET A 269 -8.80 1.65 -11.83
N THR A 270 -7.81 0.80 -12.01
CA THR A 270 -8.00 -0.66 -12.05
C THR A 270 -8.58 -1.16 -10.71
N GLY A 271 -8.02 -0.68 -9.60
CA GLY A 271 -8.47 -1.05 -8.27
C GLY A 271 -9.91 -0.64 -7.98
N PHE A 272 -10.29 0.61 -8.28
CA PHE A 272 -11.67 1.09 -8.15
C PHE A 272 -12.64 0.32 -9.03
N THR A 273 -12.25 0.02 -10.28
CA THR A 273 -13.07 -0.76 -11.21
C THR A 273 -13.33 -2.16 -10.67
N LEU A 274 -12.31 -2.84 -10.13
CA LEU A 274 -12.44 -4.18 -9.54
C LEU A 274 -13.34 -4.17 -8.30
N VAL A 275 -13.25 -3.15 -7.44
CA VAL A 275 -14.18 -2.99 -6.30
C VAL A 275 -15.60 -2.78 -6.81
N GLY A 276 -15.82 -1.87 -7.77
CA GLY A 276 -17.13 -1.60 -8.34
C GLY A 276 -17.80 -2.82 -8.99
N LEU A 277 -17.04 -3.60 -9.77
CA LEU A 277 -17.52 -4.85 -10.37
C LEU A 277 -17.90 -5.90 -9.31
N SER A 278 -17.15 -5.97 -8.21
CA SER A 278 -17.42 -6.92 -7.13
C SER A 278 -18.73 -6.63 -6.37
N ASP A 279 -19.13 -5.37 -6.29
CA ASP A 279 -20.37 -4.93 -5.64
C ASP A 279 -21.56 -4.92 -6.61
N GLY A 280 -21.33 -4.65 -7.90
CA GLY A 280 -22.37 -4.69 -8.94
C GLY A 280 -23.00 -6.07 -9.15
N GLY A 281 -22.23 -7.15 -8.95
CA GLY A 281 -22.72 -8.52 -9.05
C GLY A 281 -23.70 -8.95 -7.93
N LYS A 282 -23.82 -8.17 -6.84
CA LYS A 282 -24.83 -8.40 -5.80
C LYS A 282 -26.19 -7.81 -6.15
N SER A 283 -26.22 -6.73 -6.94
CA SER A 283 -27.46 -6.03 -7.31
C SER A 283 -28.24 -6.72 -8.43
N SER A 284 -27.58 -7.58 -9.23
CA SER A 284 -28.21 -8.28 -10.35
C SER A 284 -28.76 -9.67 -10.01
N ARG A 285 -28.62 -10.11 -8.75
CA ARG A 285 -29.21 -11.37 -8.24
C ARG A 285 -30.44 -11.14 -7.37
N SER A 286 -30.89 -9.89 -7.26
CA SER A 286 -32.07 -9.47 -6.50
C SER A 286 -33.12 -8.77 -7.38
N ALA A 287 -33.06 -8.99 -8.69
CA ALA A 287 -34.07 -8.56 -9.67
C ALA A 287 -34.57 -9.80 -10.40
#